data_AF-A0A0F9HAI8-F1
#
_entry.id   AF-A0A0F9HAI8-F1
#
_cell.length_a   1.000
_cell.length_b   1.000
_cell.length_c   1.000
_cell.angle_alpha   90.00
_cell.angle_beta   90.00
_cell.angle_gamma   90.00
#
_symmetry.space_group_name_H-M   'P 1'
#
loop_
_entity.id
_entity.type
_entity.pdbx_description
1 polymer ?
#
loop_
_entity_poly.entity_id
_entity_poly.type
_entity_poly.pdbx_seq_one_letter_code
_entity_poly.pdbx_strand_id
1 'polypeptide(L)'
;PDGVKKSDFTHGVQVRKGGAPKAYVVCKRDKAGKIVFERILRAGFVVHHGYFDRFDQVRGISPMAAAINTLRDTYEGFDYALAKAKVSQLFALAFYRQEYDGAGETLTRETTVESDGSGDGDLEDTAQQRYDVDFGRGPIKLELADGDRAEFLEAKSPSSEFQAFCQTMIGAALKGLDIPYSFYDESFTNYSGSRQAMLQYEQSADVKRSDVRMVLNNLTAWRLRLWIEDGALVLPAGMGISDLHWEWIARGIPWIDPLKEVNADVTAIKEGLASTVEVVKRRGRDAYEVADEEAEYREYRRTKGLPVDSESQQSLQIVEINANG
;
A
#
# COMPACT_ATOMS: atom_id res chain seq x y z
N PRO A 1 -2.24 -17.28 -34.61
CA PRO A 1 -2.66 -16.96 -36.01
C PRO A 1 -1.66 -17.55 -36.99
N ASP A 2 -2.14 -18.01 -38.15
CA ASP A 2 -1.27 -18.48 -39.23
C ASP A 2 -0.29 -17.36 -39.63
N GLY A 3 0.99 -17.71 -39.70
CA GLY A 3 2.09 -16.78 -40.03
C GLY A 3 2.70 -16.00 -38.86
N VAL A 4 2.18 -16.11 -37.63
CA VAL A 4 2.75 -15.43 -36.46
C VAL A 4 3.59 -16.43 -35.64
N LYS A 5 4.91 -16.34 -35.74
CA LYS A 5 5.81 -17.21 -34.96
C LYS A 5 5.93 -16.70 -33.52
N LYS A 6 5.85 -17.61 -32.55
CA LYS A 6 6.03 -17.28 -31.12
C LYS A 6 7.41 -16.68 -30.83
N SER A 7 8.43 -17.04 -31.62
CA SER A 7 9.79 -16.49 -31.55
C SER A 7 9.86 -14.98 -31.78
N ASP A 8 8.86 -14.39 -32.42
CA ASP A 8 8.86 -12.97 -32.80
C ASP A 8 8.34 -12.08 -31.66
N PHE A 9 7.98 -12.68 -30.52
CA PHE A 9 7.40 -12.00 -29.37
C PHE A 9 8.26 -12.25 -28.14
N THR A 10 8.64 -11.16 -27.50
CA THR A 10 9.29 -11.20 -26.19
C THR A 10 8.25 -10.82 -25.14
N HIS A 11 7.93 -11.74 -24.24
CA HIS A 11 6.91 -11.55 -23.19
C HIS A 11 5.54 -11.05 -23.70
N GLY A 12 5.12 -11.46 -24.91
CA GLY A 12 3.83 -11.06 -25.50
C GLY A 12 3.85 -9.72 -26.24
N VAL A 13 5.02 -9.09 -26.40
CA VAL A 13 5.22 -7.86 -27.19
C VAL A 13 6.02 -8.18 -28.44
N GLN A 14 5.52 -7.76 -29.60
CA GLN A 14 6.30 -7.76 -30.83
C GLN A 14 7.17 -6.51 -30.85
N VAL A 15 8.49 -6.66 -30.86
CA VAL A 15 9.44 -5.54 -30.83
C VAL A 15 10.06 -5.29 -32.21
N ARG A 16 10.43 -4.04 -32.49
CA ARG A 16 11.24 -3.69 -33.67
C ARG A 16 12.72 -4.00 -33.40
N LYS A 17 13.57 -3.93 -34.43
CA LYS A 17 15.03 -4.11 -34.28
C LYS A 17 15.68 -3.20 -33.22
N GLY A 18 15.08 -2.03 -32.96
CA GLY A 18 15.53 -1.08 -31.92
C GLY A 18 14.79 -1.18 -30.58
N GLY A 19 14.13 -2.29 -30.27
CA GLY A 19 13.45 -2.51 -28.97
C GLY A 19 12.07 -1.87 -28.83
N ALA A 20 11.72 -0.88 -29.67
CA ALA A 20 10.42 -0.22 -29.60
C ALA A 20 9.23 -1.19 -29.86
N PRO A 21 8.11 -1.07 -29.11
CA PRO A 21 6.95 -1.94 -29.29
C PRO A 21 6.25 -1.68 -30.63
N LYS A 22 5.97 -2.76 -31.36
CA LYS A 22 5.23 -2.75 -32.64
C LYS A 22 3.79 -3.19 -32.45
N ALA A 23 3.56 -4.23 -31.67
CA ALA A 23 2.25 -4.78 -31.38
C ALA A 23 2.23 -5.56 -30.06
N TYR A 24 1.05 -5.69 -29.47
CA TYR A 24 0.79 -6.41 -28.23
C TYR A 24 -0.13 -7.60 -28.49
N VAL A 25 0.18 -8.74 -27.88
CA VAL A 25 -0.71 -9.90 -27.86
C VAL A 25 -1.74 -9.69 -26.77
N VAL A 26 -3.02 -9.69 -27.16
CA VAL A 26 -4.16 -9.63 -26.24
C VAL A 26 -4.75 -11.03 -26.14
N CYS A 27 -4.85 -11.51 -24.90
CA CYS A 27 -5.49 -12.77 -24.56
C CYS A 27 -6.66 -12.53 -23.63
N LYS A 28 -7.68 -13.38 -23.73
CA LYS A 28 -8.83 -13.41 -22.83
C LYS A 28 -8.80 -14.65 -21.95
N ARG A 29 -9.46 -14.60 -20.80
CA ARG A 29 -9.75 -15.80 -20.01
C ARG A 29 -11.06 -16.42 -20.48
N ASP A 30 -11.07 -17.72 -20.72
CA ASP A 30 -12.30 -18.46 -20.95
C ASP A 30 -13.05 -18.75 -19.63
N LYS A 31 -14.22 -19.38 -19.73
CA LYS A 31 -15.03 -19.75 -18.54
C LYS A 31 -14.32 -20.72 -17.60
N ALA A 32 -13.32 -21.46 -18.09
CA ALA A 32 -12.49 -22.37 -17.30
C ALA A 32 -11.23 -21.67 -16.74
N GLY A 33 -11.09 -20.36 -16.93
CA GLY A 33 -9.95 -19.58 -16.46
C GLY A 33 -8.68 -19.71 -17.33
N LYS A 34 -8.73 -20.47 -18.43
CA LYS A 34 -7.59 -20.66 -19.34
C LYS A 34 -7.38 -19.41 -20.18
N ILE A 35 -6.11 -19.04 -20.36
CA ILE A 35 -5.72 -17.92 -21.21
C ILE A 35 -5.80 -18.38 -22.67
N VAL A 36 -6.68 -17.74 -23.44
CA VAL A 36 -6.90 -18.00 -24.86
C VAL A 36 -6.52 -16.76 -25.64
N PHE A 37 -5.74 -16.95 -26.71
CA PHE A 37 -5.39 -15.88 -27.63
C PHE A 37 -6.65 -15.22 -28.21
N GLU A 38 -6.69 -13.89 -28.24
CA GLU A 38 -7.81 -13.15 -28.80
C GLU A 38 -7.41 -12.39 -30.06
N ARG A 39 -6.43 -11.48 -29.96
CA ARG A 39 -6.01 -10.63 -31.08
C ARG A 39 -4.60 -10.08 -30.88
N ILE A 40 -4.02 -9.57 -31.96
CA ILE A 40 -2.80 -8.77 -31.92
C ILE A 40 -3.20 -7.31 -32.16
N LEU A 41 -2.85 -6.43 -31.23
CA LEU A 41 -3.17 -5.01 -31.30
C LEU A 41 -1.93 -4.20 -31.66
N ARG A 42 -2.03 -3.28 -32.62
CA ARG A 42 -0.90 -2.40 -32.97
C ARG A 42 -0.59 -1.49 -31.77
N ALA A 43 0.71 -1.24 -31.55
CA ALA A 43 1.15 -0.43 -30.40
C ALA A 43 0.55 0.99 -30.38
N GLY A 44 0.20 1.56 -31.53
CA GLY A 44 -0.45 2.89 -31.61
C GLY A 44 -1.85 2.96 -30.99
N PHE A 45 -2.51 1.82 -30.73
CA PHE A 45 -3.80 1.76 -30.04
C PHE A 45 -3.66 1.41 -28.54
N VAL A 46 -2.44 1.46 -28.00
CA VAL A 46 -2.16 1.08 -26.62
C VAL A 46 -1.31 2.17 -25.97
N VAL A 47 -1.85 2.80 -24.94
CA VAL A 47 -1.07 3.62 -24.01
C VAL A 47 -0.71 2.72 -22.84
N HIS A 48 0.54 2.26 -22.79
CA HIS A 48 0.98 1.35 -21.74
C HIS A 48 1.45 2.14 -20.52
N HIS A 49 0.72 2.04 -19.42
CA HIS A 49 1.17 2.52 -18.12
C HIS A 49 1.87 1.38 -17.39
N GLY A 50 3.16 1.53 -17.13
CA GLY A 50 3.99 0.54 -16.47
C GLY A 50 5.30 1.15 -16.02
N TYR A 51 6.06 0.39 -15.22
CA TYR A 51 7.32 0.83 -14.64
C TYR A 51 8.49 0.37 -15.53
N PHE A 52 9.12 1.34 -16.21
CA PHE A 52 10.18 1.12 -17.19
C PHE A 52 11.48 1.84 -16.77
N ASP A 53 12.23 1.24 -15.84
CA ASP A 53 13.48 1.83 -15.33
C ASP A 53 14.72 1.48 -16.17
N ARG A 54 14.66 0.46 -17.03
CA ARG A 54 15.80 0.00 -17.84
C ARG A 54 15.52 0.13 -19.33
N PHE A 55 16.56 0.45 -20.09
CA PHE A 55 16.46 0.65 -21.54
C PHE A 55 16.12 -0.62 -22.33
N ASP A 56 16.41 -1.80 -21.78
CA ASP A 56 16.19 -3.11 -22.40
C ASP A 56 14.84 -3.75 -22.02
N GLN A 57 14.04 -3.08 -21.20
CA GLN A 57 12.74 -3.60 -20.77
C GLN A 57 11.72 -3.60 -21.91
N VAL A 58 11.27 -4.80 -22.25
CA VAL A 58 10.16 -5.01 -23.20
C VAL A 58 8.79 -4.83 -22.53
N ARG A 59 8.71 -5.05 -21.21
CA ARG A 59 7.49 -4.88 -20.40
C ARG A 59 7.84 -4.20 -19.08
N GLY A 60 6.86 -3.53 -18.50
CA GLY A 60 7.01 -2.97 -17.16
C GLY A 60 7.24 -4.05 -16.11
N ILE A 61 8.11 -3.77 -15.14
CA ILE A 61 8.36 -4.65 -14.00
C ILE A 61 7.65 -4.04 -12.78
N SER A 62 6.76 -4.80 -12.16
CA SER A 62 6.06 -4.30 -10.97
C SER A 62 7.06 -4.00 -9.83
N PRO A 63 6.93 -2.87 -9.11
CA PRO A 63 7.72 -2.57 -7.92
C PRO A 63 7.59 -3.67 -6.85
N MET A 64 6.44 -4.36 -6.80
CA MET A 64 6.23 -5.51 -5.92
C MET A 64 7.18 -6.67 -6.19
N ALA A 65 7.80 -6.76 -7.38
CA ALA A 65 8.71 -7.85 -7.70
C ALA A 65 9.91 -7.93 -6.72
N ALA A 66 10.34 -6.80 -6.16
CA ALA A 66 11.40 -6.75 -5.16
C ALA A 66 10.93 -7.20 -3.76
N ALA A 67 9.64 -7.05 -3.45
CA ALA A 67 9.07 -7.31 -2.12
C ALA A 67 8.28 -8.62 -2.02
N ILE A 68 7.97 -9.28 -3.14
CA ILE A 68 6.99 -10.38 -3.17
C ILE A 68 7.40 -11.59 -2.31
N ASN A 69 8.68 -11.94 -2.30
CA ASN A 69 9.17 -13.05 -1.47
C ASN A 69 9.05 -12.68 0.01
N THR A 70 9.51 -11.49 0.39
CA THR A 70 9.42 -10.96 1.76
C THR A 70 7.98 -10.92 2.26
N LEU A 71 7.03 -10.47 1.43
CA LEU A 71 5.60 -10.45 1.76
C LEU A 71 5.05 -11.86 1.94
N ARG A 72 5.43 -12.79 1.06
CA ARG A 72 5.02 -14.20 1.14
C ARG A 72 5.54 -14.86 2.41
N ASP A 73 6.82 -14.69 2.71
CA ASP A 73 7.45 -15.28 3.91
C ASP A 73 6.82 -14.72 5.19
N THR A 74 6.47 -13.42 5.21
CA THR A 74 5.76 -12.80 6.33
C THR A 74 4.36 -13.39 6.51
N TYR A 75 3.63 -13.58 5.40
CA TYR A 75 2.30 -14.19 5.41
C TYR A 75 2.34 -15.63 5.93
N GLU A 76 3.21 -16.47 5.37
CA GLU A 76 3.39 -17.86 5.81
C GLU A 76 3.87 -17.91 7.28
N GLY A 77 4.76 -16.99 7.67
CA GLY A 77 5.24 -16.84 9.05
C GLY A 77 4.12 -16.60 10.06
N PHE A 78 3.15 -15.74 9.74
CA PHE A 78 1.99 -15.51 10.59
C PHE A 78 1.11 -16.75 10.74
N ASP A 79 0.91 -17.52 9.67
CA ASP A 79 0.14 -18.77 9.73
C ASP A 79 0.83 -19.80 10.65
N TYR A 80 2.15 -19.96 10.54
CA TYR A 80 2.91 -20.85 11.41
C TYR A 80 2.91 -20.39 12.87
N ALA A 81 3.03 -19.09 13.12
CA ALA A 81 2.95 -18.54 14.47
C ALA A 81 1.57 -18.78 15.10
N LEU A 82 0.50 -18.62 14.32
CA LEU A 82 -0.86 -18.89 14.77
C LEU A 82 -1.07 -20.39 15.03
N ALA A 83 -0.59 -21.27 14.16
CA ALA A 83 -0.65 -22.71 14.35
C ALA A 83 0.11 -23.14 15.62
N LYS A 84 1.32 -22.63 15.81
CA LYS A 84 2.12 -22.87 17.02
C LYS A 84 1.40 -22.38 18.27
N ALA A 85 0.82 -21.19 18.25
CA ALA A 85 0.05 -20.66 19.37
C ALA A 85 -1.13 -21.57 19.73
N LYS A 86 -1.91 -22.03 18.74
CA LYS A 86 -3.02 -22.97 18.95
C LYS A 86 -2.56 -24.30 19.55
N VAL A 87 -1.50 -24.91 19.02
CA VAL A 87 -0.96 -26.17 19.57
C VAL A 87 -0.46 -25.96 20.99
N SER A 88 0.25 -24.86 21.26
CA SER A 88 0.76 -24.57 22.60
C SER A 88 -0.35 -24.34 23.64
N GLN A 89 -1.51 -23.83 23.22
CA GLN A 89 -2.69 -23.69 24.09
C GLN A 89 -3.35 -25.04 24.40
N LEU A 90 -3.30 -25.99 23.46
CA LEU A 90 -3.84 -27.34 23.67
C LEU A 90 -2.93 -28.20 24.57
N PHE A 91 -1.61 -28.02 24.49
CA PHE A 91 -0.62 -28.83 25.23
C PHE A 91 0.09 -28.05 26.33
N ALA A 92 -0.60 -27.10 26.97
CA ALA A 92 -0.02 -26.22 27.99
C ALA A 92 0.38 -26.93 29.31
N LEU A 93 0.34 -28.26 29.38
CA LEU A 93 0.59 -29.05 30.58
C LEU A 93 1.72 -30.05 30.35
N ALA A 94 2.83 -29.86 31.06
CA ALA A 94 3.91 -30.83 31.14
C ALA A 94 3.79 -31.62 32.46
N PHE A 95 3.79 -32.94 32.39
CA PHE A 95 3.84 -33.82 33.56
C PHE A 95 5.27 -34.33 33.77
N TYR A 96 5.77 -34.25 35.00
CA TYR A 96 7.03 -34.88 35.40
C TYR A 96 6.75 -35.88 36.49
N ARG A 97 7.36 -37.07 36.35
CA ARG A 97 7.31 -38.13 37.33
C ARG A 97 8.57 -38.15 38.17
N GLN A 98 8.43 -38.29 39.47
CA GLN A 98 9.54 -38.68 40.32
C GLN A 98 9.62 -40.21 40.34
N GLU A 99 10.65 -40.78 39.72
CA GLU A 99 10.93 -42.20 39.88
C GLU A 99 11.35 -42.44 41.32
N TYR A 100 10.59 -43.27 42.04
CA TYR A 100 11.02 -43.79 43.33
C TYR A 100 12.23 -44.70 43.09
N ASP A 101 13.31 -44.46 43.85
CA ASP A 101 14.52 -45.30 43.88
C ASP A 101 14.22 -46.67 44.51
N GLY A 102 13.47 -47.48 43.77
CA GLY A 102 13.16 -48.86 44.08
C GLY A 102 13.69 -49.72 42.94
N ALA A 103 14.79 -50.41 43.20
CA ALA A 103 15.49 -51.28 42.26
C ALA A 103 14.53 -52.17 41.45
N GLY A 104 14.40 -51.88 40.15
CA GLY A 104 13.57 -52.68 39.24
C GLY A 104 13.35 -52.01 37.88
N GLU A 105 14.29 -52.25 36.96
CA GLU A 105 14.13 -52.23 35.51
C GLU A 105 13.65 -50.92 34.84
N THR A 106 14.63 -50.13 34.40
CA THR A 106 14.48 -48.94 33.58
C THR A 106 13.88 -49.26 32.21
N LEU A 107 12.62 -48.88 31.99
CA LEU A 107 12.03 -48.74 30.65
C LEU A 107 11.76 -47.27 30.37
N THR A 108 12.79 -46.56 29.92
CA THR A 108 12.65 -45.22 29.33
C THR A 108 11.97 -45.35 27.97
N ARG A 109 10.66 -45.16 27.91
CA ARG A 109 9.94 -44.98 26.65
C ARG A 109 9.93 -43.50 26.29
N GLU A 110 10.95 -43.06 25.58
CA GLU A 110 10.88 -41.80 24.82
C GLU A 110 9.69 -41.89 23.86
N THR A 111 8.72 -40.98 24.01
CA THR A 111 7.65 -40.85 23.03
C THR A 111 8.14 -39.91 21.95
N THR A 112 9.00 -40.42 21.07
CA THR A 112 9.26 -39.81 19.77
C THR A 112 8.02 -40.01 18.91
N VAL A 113 7.35 -38.93 18.53
CA VAL A 113 6.30 -38.97 17.50
C VAL A 113 7.01 -39.02 16.15
N GLU A 114 7.45 -40.21 15.76
CA GLU A 114 7.86 -40.49 14.38
C GLU A 114 6.71 -41.18 13.65
N SER A 115 6.29 -40.55 12.56
CA SER A 115 5.36 -41.08 11.58
C SER A 115 6.15 -41.92 10.59
N ASP A 116 6.03 -43.25 10.62
CA ASP A 116 6.09 -44.03 9.38
C ASP A 116 5.42 -45.41 9.50
N GLY A 117 4.92 -45.88 8.35
CA GLY A 117 3.91 -46.92 8.21
C GLY A 117 4.35 -48.37 8.36
N SER A 118 3.30 -49.20 8.46
CA SER A 118 3.20 -50.63 8.15
C SER A 118 3.96 -51.65 9.01
N GLY A 119 3.18 -52.38 9.83
CA GLY A 119 3.57 -53.64 10.45
C GLY A 119 2.39 -54.25 11.20
N ASP A 120 1.78 -55.26 10.60
CA ASP A 120 0.72 -56.12 11.14
C ASP A 120 1.24 -56.87 12.39
N GLY A 121 0.44 -56.93 13.45
CA GLY A 121 0.81 -57.60 14.70
C GLY A 121 -0.13 -57.25 15.86
N ASP A 122 -1.12 -58.10 16.07
CA ASP A 122 -2.00 -58.10 17.24
C ASP A 122 -1.21 -58.01 18.57
N LEU A 123 -1.36 -56.90 19.28
CA LEU A 123 -1.02 -56.80 20.70
C LEU A 123 -2.20 -56.15 21.41
N GLU A 124 -2.82 -56.95 22.28
CA GLU A 124 -3.98 -56.62 23.07
C GLU A 124 -3.78 -55.34 23.90
N ASP A 125 -4.82 -54.52 23.82
CA ASP A 125 -5.07 -53.27 24.48
C ASP A 125 -5.12 -53.41 26.01
N THR A 126 -4.21 -52.77 26.73
CA THR A 126 -4.45 -52.33 28.12
C THR A 126 -3.57 -51.13 28.51
N ALA A 127 -3.51 -50.11 27.65
CA ALA A 127 -3.02 -48.81 28.08
C ALA A 127 -4.18 -48.06 28.77
N GLN A 128 -4.40 -48.35 30.06
CA GLN A 128 -5.28 -47.52 30.88
C GLN A 128 -4.82 -46.06 30.74
N GLN A 129 -5.64 -45.21 30.13
CA GLN A 129 -5.49 -43.76 30.17
C GLN A 129 -5.52 -43.35 31.65
N ARG A 130 -4.35 -43.22 32.28
CA ARG A 130 -4.22 -43.03 33.72
C ARG A 130 -4.40 -41.56 34.15
N TYR A 131 -4.41 -40.65 33.18
CA TYR A 131 -4.67 -39.22 33.40
C TYR A 131 -5.75 -38.78 32.41
N ASP A 132 -6.92 -38.45 32.94
CA ASP A 132 -8.02 -37.85 32.17
C ASP A 132 -7.89 -36.32 32.29
N VAL A 133 -7.67 -35.66 31.16
CA VAL A 133 -7.60 -34.20 31.10
C VAL A 133 -8.75 -33.72 30.22
N ASP A 134 -9.87 -33.39 30.86
CA ASP A 134 -11.01 -32.77 30.20
C ASP A 134 -10.72 -31.28 29.98
N PHE A 135 -10.51 -30.90 28.71
CA PHE A 135 -10.37 -29.50 28.28
C PHE A 135 -11.74 -28.79 28.12
N GLY A 136 -12.82 -29.39 28.62
CA GLY A 136 -14.16 -28.82 28.67
C GLY A 136 -14.26 -27.54 29.51
N ARG A 137 -15.17 -26.65 29.10
CA ARG A 137 -15.38 -25.28 29.65
C ARG A 137 -15.59 -25.28 31.18
N GLY A 138 -14.50 -25.20 31.93
CA GLY A 138 -14.45 -25.06 33.39
C GLY A 138 -13.00 -25.08 33.92
N PRO A 139 -12.77 -24.85 35.23
CA PRO A 139 -11.44 -24.97 35.82
C PRO A 139 -10.93 -26.42 35.69
N ILE A 140 -9.78 -26.61 35.04
CA ILE A 140 -9.16 -27.94 34.85
C ILE A 140 -8.65 -28.44 36.21
N LYS A 141 -9.17 -29.56 36.69
CA LYS A 141 -8.68 -30.23 37.90
C LYS A 141 -7.75 -31.38 37.47
N LEU A 142 -6.48 -31.29 37.86
CA LEU A 142 -5.46 -32.30 37.55
C LEU A 142 -5.32 -33.26 38.73
N GLU A 143 -5.55 -34.54 38.50
CA GLU A 143 -5.27 -35.59 39.48
C GLU A 143 -3.87 -36.16 39.22
N LEU A 144 -2.93 -35.83 40.11
CA LEU A 144 -1.53 -36.23 40.05
C LEU A 144 -1.26 -37.33 41.08
N ALA A 145 -0.41 -38.29 40.76
CA ALA A 145 0.05 -39.29 41.73
C ALA A 145 1.05 -38.68 42.74
N ASP A 146 1.29 -39.36 43.85
CA ASP A 146 2.20 -38.88 44.89
C ASP A 146 3.64 -38.76 44.35
N GLY A 147 4.22 -37.56 44.41
CA GLY A 147 5.52 -37.22 43.79
C GLY A 147 5.48 -36.76 42.32
N ASP A 148 4.32 -36.81 41.64
CA ASP A 148 4.18 -36.23 40.30
C ASP A 148 4.00 -34.70 40.39
N ARG A 149 4.60 -33.97 39.44
CA ARG A 149 4.39 -32.52 39.28
C ARG A 149 3.85 -32.21 37.88
N ALA A 150 2.85 -31.33 37.81
CA ALA A 150 2.44 -30.71 36.56
C ALA A 150 2.88 -29.25 36.56
N GLU A 151 3.51 -28.81 35.47
CA GLU A 151 3.83 -27.41 35.24
C GLU A 151 3.05 -26.93 34.03
N PHE A 152 2.42 -25.76 34.16
CA PHE A 152 1.86 -25.07 32.99
C PHE A 152 3.02 -24.51 32.18
N LEU A 153 3.15 -24.96 30.94
CA LEU A 153 4.10 -24.37 29.99
C LEU A 153 3.55 -22.98 29.61
N GLU A 154 4.16 -21.92 30.15
CA GLU A 154 3.90 -20.55 29.68
C GLU A 154 4.34 -20.43 28.21
N ALA A 155 3.40 -20.62 27.30
CA ALA A 155 3.65 -20.40 25.89
C ALA A 155 3.72 -18.89 25.61
N LYS A 156 4.91 -18.30 25.70
CA LYS A 156 5.21 -16.95 25.19
C LYS A 156 5.25 -16.98 23.65
N SER A 157 4.12 -17.31 23.03
CA SER A 157 3.96 -17.40 21.57
C SER A 157 2.80 -16.51 21.10
N PRO A 158 3.02 -15.63 20.11
CA PRO A 158 4.28 -15.36 19.42
C PRO A 158 5.30 -14.63 20.32
N SER A 159 6.60 -14.88 20.12
CA SER A 159 7.66 -14.23 20.90
C SER A 159 7.92 -12.79 20.43
N SER A 160 8.52 -11.96 21.28
CA SER A 160 8.96 -10.60 20.93
C SER A 160 9.93 -10.57 19.75
N GLU A 161 10.82 -11.57 19.67
CA GLU A 161 11.80 -11.69 18.59
C GLU A 161 11.12 -11.97 17.26
N PHE A 162 10.05 -12.78 17.27
CA PHE A 162 9.26 -13.05 16.07
C PHE A 162 8.54 -11.78 15.59
N GLN A 163 7.95 -11.00 16.50
CA GLN A 163 7.32 -9.73 16.16
C GLN A 163 8.33 -8.75 15.55
N ALA A 164 9.50 -8.58 16.16
CA ALA A 164 10.56 -7.69 15.66
C ALA A 164 11.10 -8.13 14.28
N PHE A 165 11.25 -9.44 14.06
CA PHE A 165 11.62 -9.97 12.76
C PHE A 165 10.55 -9.68 11.69
N CYS A 166 9.27 -9.91 12.01
CA CYS A 166 8.16 -9.60 11.11
C CYS A 166 8.11 -8.10 10.77
N GLN A 167 8.30 -7.22 11.75
CA GLN A 167 8.36 -5.78 11.52
C GLN A 167 9.51 -5.39 10.57
N THR A 168 10.68 -6.03 10.71
CA THR A 168 11.82 -5.81 9.81
C THR A 168 11.49 -6.25 8.38
N MET A 169 10.87 -7.42 8.22
CA MET A 169 10.43 -7.94 6.92
C MET A 169 9.39 -7.03 6.26
N ILE A 170 8.37 -6.59 7.02
CA ILE A 170 7.38 -5.63 6.55
C ILE A 170 8.05 -4.31 6.14
N GLY A 171 8.96 -3.79 6.95
CA GLY A 171 9.71 -2.57 6.62
C GLY A 171 10.51 -2.69 5.32
N ALA A 172 11.21 -3.81 5.11
CA ALA A 172 11.92 -4.09 3.86
C ALA A 172 10.97 -4.17 2.65
N ALA A 173 9.82 -4.83 2.81
CA ALA A 173 8.80 -4.93 1.76
C ALA A 173 8.20 -3.57 1.39
N LEU A 174 7.86 -2.74 2.38
CA LEU A 174 7.30 -1.40 2.18
C LEU A 174 8.27 -0.47 1.44
N LYS A 175 9.58 -0.58 1.73
CA LYS A 175 10.61 0.18 1.01
C LYS A 175 10.65 -0.14 -0.49
N GLY A 176 10.34 -1.37 -0.90
CA GLY A 176 10.18 -1.73 -2.31
C GLY A 176 9.01 -1.03 -3.02
N LEU A 177 8.09 -0.41 -2.27
CA LEU A 177 6.94 0.35 -2.78
C LEU A 177 7.06 1.86 -2.53
N ASP A 178 8.21 2.32 -2.03
CA ASP A 178 8.47 3.67 -1.53
C ASP A 178 7.58 4.10 -0.35
N ILE A 179 7.01 3.14 0.38
CA ILE A 179 6.13 3.43 1.51
C ILE A 179 6.98 3.54 2.79
N PRO A 180 6.92 4.68 3.51
CA PRO A 180 7.55 4.79 4.82
C PRO A 180 6.91 3.83 5.84
N TYR A 181 7.71 3.22 6.72
CA TYR A 181 7.20 2.28 7.73
C TYR A 181 6.16 2.92 8.67
N SER A 182 6.28 4.21 8.96
CA SER A 182 5.34 4.94 9.80
C SER A 182 3.90 5.03 9.24
N PHE A 183 3.68 4.69 7.97
CA PHE A 183 2.33 4.60 7.39
C PHE A 183 1.66 3.27 7.73
N TYR A 184 2.44 2.27 8.13
CA TYR A 184 1.97 0.99 8.62
C TYR A 184 1.85 0.98 10.15
N ASP A 185 2.82 1.60 10.84
CA ASP A 185 2.85 1.72 12.30
C ASP A 185 3.07 3.19 12.69
N GLU A 186 1.96 3.91 12.92
CA GLU A 186 1.99 5.33 13.26
C GLU A 186 2.65 5.59 14.62
N SER A 187 2.68 4.58 15.51
CA SER A 187 3.31 4.69 16.83
C SER A 187 4.84 4.71 16.77
N PHE A 188 5.42 4.30 15.64
CA PHE A 188 6.86 4.23 15.42
C PHE A 188 7.54 5.62 15.37
N THR A 189 6.78 6.70 15.21
CA THR A 189 7.33 8.03 14.99
C THR A 189 6.58 9.12 15.76
N ASN A 190 7.26 10.23 16.01
CA ASN A 190 6.64 11.46 16.46
C ASN A 190 6.23 12.35 15.27
N TYR A 191 5.61 13.49 15.55
CA TYR A 191 5.18 14.46 14.55
C TYR A 191 6.25 14.83 13.51
N SER A 192 7.48 15.11 13.96
CA SER A 192 8.58 15.52 13.07
C SER A 192 8.97 14.39 12.11
N GLY A 193 9.09 13.16 12.64
CA GLY A 193 9.40 11.99 11.82
C GLY A 193 8.25 11.63 10.86
N SER A 194 6.98 11.74 11.27
CA SER A 194 5.83 11.51 10.38
C SER A 194 5.81 12.52 9.23
N ARG A 195 6.14 13.78 9.52
CA ARG A 195 6.24 14.82 8.50
C ARG A 195 7.38 14.57 7.53
N GLN A 196 8.55 14.15 8.01
CA GLN A 196 9.68 13.77 7.16
C GLN A 196 9.34 12.55 6.28
N ALA A 197 8.69 11.54 6.84
CA ALA A 197 8.22 10.38 6.11
C ALA A 197 7.23 10.75 5.00
N MET A 198 6.25 11.61 5.30
CA MET A 198 5.30 12.12 4.31
C MET A 198 6.02 12.89 3.18
N LEU A 199 6.99 13.74 3.51
CA LEU A 199 7.78 14.46 2.50
C LEU A 199 8.56 13.52 1.59
N GLN A 200 9.21 12.49 2.15
CA GLN A 200 9.93 11.50 1.36
C GLN A 200 8.99 10.71 0.45
N TYR A 201 7.82 10.32 0.96
CA TYR A 201 6.79 9.66 0.16
C TYR A 201 6.34 10.55 -1.00
N GLU A 202 6.08 11.83 -0.74
CA GLU A 202 5.65 12.78 -1.78
C GLU A 202 6.69 13.00 -2.87
N GLN A 203 7.97 13.03 -2.52
CA GLN A 203 9.06 13.07 -3.50
C GLN A 203 9.05 11.81 -4.39
N SER A 204 8.87 10.62 -3.78
CA SER A 204 8.75 9.37 -4.56
C SER A 204 7.50 9.33 -5.45
N ALA A 205 6.40 9.94 -4.98
CA ALA A 205 5.14 9.98 -5.70
C ALA A 205 5.17 10.92 -6.90
N ASP A 206 6.08 11.91 -6.96
CA ASP A 206 6.16 12.83 -8.10
C ASP A 206 6.53 12.12 -9.40
N VAL A 207 7.46 11.16 -9.36
CA VAL A 207 7.81 10.34 -10.54
C VAL A 207 6.60 9.53 -11.01
N LYS A 208 5.90 8.87 -10.07
CA LYS A 208 4.68 8.10 -10.36
C LYS A 208 3.57 8.98 -10.95
N ARG A 209 3.38 10.20 -10.41
CA ARG A 209 2.46 11.20 -10.96
C ARG A 209 2.89 11.67 -12.34
N SER A 210 4.18 11.80 -12.61
CA SER A 210 4.71 12.13 -13.93
C SER A 210 4.33 11.09 -14.98
N ASP A 211 4.45 9.80 -14.65
CA ASP A 211 4.04 8.71 -15.54
C ASP A 211 2.54 8.74 -15.82
N VAL A 212 1.72 8.99 -14.79
CA VAL A 212 0.27 9.18 -14.94
C VAL A 212 -0.02 10.40 -15.83
N ARG A 213 0.65 11.54 -15.62
CA ARG A 213 0.52 12.73 -16.45
C ARG A 213 0.86 12.44 -17.91
N MET A 214 1.89 11.66 -18.19
CA MET A 214 2.24 11.26 -19.56
C MET A 214 1.10 10.45 -20.23
N VAL A 215 0.51 9.50 -19.49
CA VAL A 215 -0.64 8.72 -19.97
C VAL A 215 -1.85 9.62 -20.23
N LEU A 216 -2.18 10.48 -19.27
CA LEU A 216 -3.29 11.42 -19.37
C LEU A 216 -3.09 12.42 -20.51
N ASN A 217 -1.88 12.92 -20.73
CA ASN A 217 -1.53 13.79 -21.85
C ASN A 217 -1.76 13.09 -23.20
N ASN A 218 -1.34 11.84 -23.33
CA ASN A 218 -1.57 11.07 -24.55
C ASN A 218 -3.06 10.84 -24.81
N LEU A 219 -3.83 10.50 -23.77
CA LEU A 219 -5.27 10.28 -23.87
C LEU A 219 -6.03 11.57 -24.20
N THR A 220 -5.70 12.68 -23.55
CA THR A 220 -6.32 13.98 -23.82
C THR A 220 -5.96 14.49 -25.19
N ALA A 221 -4.69 14.42 -25.60
CA ALA A 221 -4.31 14.79 -26.96
C ALA A 221 -5.06 13.95 -28.00
N TRP A 222 -5.19 12.65 -27.80
CA TRP A 222 -6.00 11.79 -28.67
C TRP A 222 -7.48 12.22 -28.70
N ARG A 223 -8.07 12.47 -27.53
CA ARG A 223 -9.49 12.86 -27.43
C ARG A 223 -9.77 14.24 -28.04
N LEU A 224 -8.89 15.20 -27.82
CA LEU A 224 -8.98 16.54 -28.40
C LEU A 224 -8.90 16.50 -29.94
N ARG A 225 -8.03 15.65 -30.52
CA ARG A 225 -7.98 15.46 -31.99
C ARG A 225 -9.33 15.02 -32.52
N LEU A 226 -9.94 14.02 -31.88
CA LEU A 226 -11.26 13.54 -32.29
C LEU A 226 -12.32 14.63 -32.17
N TRP A 227 -12.34 15.41 -31.09
CA TRP A 227 -13.31 16.51 -30.96
C TRP A 227 -13.14 17.61 -32.00
N ILE A 228 -11.89 17.89 -32.41
CA ILE A 228 -11.62 18.85 -33.50
C ILE A 228 -12.08 18.27 -34.84
N GLU A 229 -11.76 17.01 -35.13
CA GLU A 229 -12.16 16.31 -36.36
C GLU A 229 -13.69 16.15 -36.47
N ASP A 230 -14.36 15.88 -35.36
CA ASP A 230 -15.83 15.74 -35.26
C ASP A 230 -16.55 17.10 -35.25
N GLY A 231 -15.83 18.22 -35.13
CA GLY A 231 -16.39 19.57 -35.02
C GLY A 231 -17.03 19.91 -33.66
N ALA A 232 -16.86 19.07 -32.64
CA ALA A 232 -17.32 19.32 -31.28
C ALA A 232 -16.47 20.40 -30.56
N LEU A 233 -15.21 20.54 -30.94
CA LEU A 233 -14.31 21.60 -30.49
C LEU A 233 -13.83 22.41 -31.70
N VAL A 234 -14.32 23.64 -31.83
CA VAL A 234 -13.94 24.54 -32.93
C VAL A 234 -12.83 25.46 -32.43
N LEU A 235 -11.64 25.34 -33.02
CA LEU A 235 -10.51 26.21 -32.72
C LEU A 235 -10.55 27.49 -33.58
N PRO A 236 -10.01 28.62 -33.07
CA PRO A 236 -9.79 29.81 -33.87
C PRO A 236 -8.95 29.53 -35.12
N ALA A 237 -9.15 30.33 -36.17
CA ALA A 237 -8.44 30.17 -37.43
C ALA A 237 -6.91 30.22 -37.23
N GLY A 238 -6.20 29.23 -37.79
CA GLY A 238 -4.74 29.11 -37.68
C GLY A 238 -4.26 28.38 -36.42
N MET A 239 -5.15 28.02 -35.50
CA MET A 239 -4.80 27.25 -34.30
C MET A 239 -4.99 25.74 -34.54
N GLY A 240 -4.01 24.95 -34.12
CA GLY A 240 -4.05 23.49 -34.12
C GLY A 240 -3.97 22.92 -32.71
N ILE A 241 -3.99 21.58 -32.62
CA ILE A 241 -3.88 20.91 -31.31
C ILE A 241 -2.56 21.20 -30.57
N SER A 242 -1.49 21.49 -31.30
CA SER A 242 -0.19 21.83 -30.70
C SER A 242 -0.21 23.14 -29.91
N ASP A 243 -1.19 24.00 -30.18
CA ASP A 243 -1.33 25.31 -29.53
C ASP A 243 -2.22 25.22 -28.28
N LEU A 244 -2.84 24.06 -28.04
CA LEU A 244 -3.62 23.80 -26.84
C LEU A 244 -2.68 23.41 -25.69
N HIS A 245 -2.88 24.07 -24.55
CA HIS A 245 -2.21 23.77 -23.31
C HIS A 245 -3.22 23.26 -22.29
N TRP A 246 -2.83 22.22 -21.56
CA TRP A 246 -3.60 21.69 -20.45
C TRP A 246 -2.64 21.25 -19.35
N GLU A 247 -3.15 21.20 -18.13
CA GLU A 247 -2.42 20.78 -16.96
C GLU A 247 -3.27 19.80 -16.16
N TRP A 248 -2.60 18.85 -15.51
CA TRP A 248 -3.25 17.91 -14.61
C TRP A 248 -2.87 18.25 -13.18
N ILE A 249 -3.84 18.75 -12.44
CA ILE A 249 -3.69 19.05 -11.03
C ILE A 249 -4.05 17.79 -10.24
N ALA A 250 -3.04 17.18 -9.61
CA ALA A 250 -3.25 16.03 -8.74
C ALA A 250 -4.00 16.44 -7.48
N ARG A 251 -4.61 15.47 -6.78
CA ARG A 251 -5.18 15.70 -5.46
C ARG A 251 -4.09 16.27 -4.54
N GLY A 252 -4.41 17.39 -3.90
CA GLY A 252 -3.52 18.02 -2.95
C GLY A 252 -3.46 17.30 -1.62
N ILE A 253 -2.43 17.62 -0.86
CA ILE A 253 -2.24 17.09 0.47
C ILE A 253 -2.84 18.08 1.48
N PRO A 254 -3.68 17.62 2.42
CA PRO A 254 -4.16 18.49 3.48
C PRO A 254 -3.00 18.99 4.34
N TRP A 255 -3.19 20.13 5.00
CA TRP A 255 -2.27 20.57 6.04
C TRP A 255 -2.29 19.59 7.22
N ILE A 256 -1.13 19.37 7.82
CA ILE A 256 -1.00 18.64 9.08
C ILE A 256 -1.15 19.65 10.23
N ASP A 257 -0.46 20.78 10.15
CA ASP A 257 -0.60 21.91 11.08
C ASP A 257 -0.98 23.16 10.26
N PRO A 258 -2.29 23.39 10.05
CA PRO A 258 -2.77 24.45 9.14
C PRO A 258 -2.20 25.82 9.48
N LEU A 259 -2.13 26.18 10.76
CA LEU A 259 -1.67 27.51 11.16
C LEU A 259 -0.19 27.72 10.84
N LYS A 260 0.68 26.77 11.21
CA LYS A 260 2.12 26.90 10.94
C LYS A 260 2.42 26.86 9.45
N GLU A 261 1.77 25.96 8.72
CA GLU A 261 2.01 25.80 7.29
C GLU A 261 1.47 26.98 6.47
N VAL A 262 0.28 27.50 6.77
CA VAL A 262 -0.26 28.69 6.09
C VAL A 262 0.62 29.91 6.36
N ASN A 263 1.06 30.12 7.60
CA ASN A 263 1.96 31.22 7.92
C ASN A 263 3.30 31.07 7.18
N ALA A 264 3.84 29.85 7.07
CA ALA A 264 5.04 29.58 6.29
C ALA A 264 4.83 29.85 4.79
N ASP A 265 3.70 29.42 4.22
CA ASP A 265 3.34 29.68 2.82
C ASP A 265 3.19 31.19 2.56
N VAL A 266 2.53 31.95 3.45
CA VAL A 266 2.38 33.41 3.35
C VAL A 266 3.73 34.11 3.43
N THR A 267 4.61 33.72 4.35
CA THR A 267 5.96 34.28 4.44
C THR A 267 6.77 33.94 3.19
N ALA A 268 6.73 32.69 2.72
CA ALA A 268 7.45 32.28 1.51
C ALA A 268 7.00 33.08 0.27
N ILE A 269 5.70 33.38 0.14
CA ILE A 269 5.18 34.23 -0.94
C ILE A 269 5.70 35.66 -0.81
N LYS A 270 5.66 36.24 0.41
CA LYS A 270 6.15 37.61 0.66
C LYS A 270 7.64 37.77 0.37
N GLU A 271 8.44 36.76 0.70
CA GLU A 271 9.89 36.73 0.46
C GLU A 271 10.26 36.31 -0.98
N GLY A 272 9.28 36.00 -1.84
CA GLY A 272 9.51 35.60 -3.23
C GLY A 272 10.10 34.20 -3.40
N LEU A 273 10.01 33.34 -2.38
CA LEU A 273 10.46 31.95 -2.40
C LEU A 273 9.39 30.98 -2.96
N ALA A 274 8.13 31.41 -2.97
CA ALA A 274 7.00 30.66 -3.51
C ALA A 274 6.00 31.59 -4.21
N SER A 275 5.14 31.05 -5.07
CA SER A 275 4.03 31.80 -5.67
C SER A 275 2.69 31.34 -5.12
N THR A 276 1.69 32.23 -5.10
CA THR A 276 0.30 31.87 -4.74
C THR A 276 -0.23 30.73 -5.61
N VAL A 277 0.10 30.77 -6.91
CA VAL A 277 -0.30 29.73 -7.88
C VAL A 277 0.25 28.37 -7.47
N GLU A 278 1.53 28.30 -7.12
CA GLU A 278 2.17 27.07 -6.66
C GLU A 278 1.53 26.54 -5.36
N VAL A 279 1.29 27.42 -4.38
CA VAL A 279 0.69 27.03 -3.09
C VAL A 279 -0.72 26.46 -3.28
N VAL A 280 -1.56 27.11 -4.09
CA VAL A 280 -2.94 26.64 -4.37
C VAL A 280 -2.91 25.31 -5.13
N LYS A 281 -2.04 25.18 -6.13
CA LYS A 281 -1.86 23.92 -6.88
C LYS A 281 -1.39 22.77 -6.01
N ARG A 282 -0.51 23.03 -5.04
CA ARG A 282 -0.07 22.01 -4.05
C ARG A 282 -1.25 21.48 -3.20
N ARG A 283 -2.32 22.28 -3.07
CA ARG A 283 -3.58 21.90 -2.42
C ARG A 283 -4.61 21.28 -3.38
N GLY A 284 -4.21 21.03 -4.63
CA GLY A 284 -5.00 20.29 -5.62
C GLY A 284 -6.12 21.11 -6.24
N ARG A 285 -5.97 22.44 -6.27
CA ARG A 285 -6.91 23.38 -6.88
C ARG A 285 -6.21 24.16 -7.99
N ASP A 286 -6.96 24.56 -9.01
CA ASP A 286 -6.47 25.53 -9.97
C ASP A 286 -6.50 26.94 -9.34
N ALA A 287 -5.39 27.67 -9.45
CA ALA A 287 -5.25 28.97 -8.82
C ALA A 287 -6.09 30.07 -9.50
N TYR A 288 -6.33 29.94 -10.80
CA TYR A 288 -7.15 30.87 -11.57
C TYR A 288 -8.62 30.62 -11.27
N GLU A 289 -9.06 29.36 -11.23
CA GLU A 289 -10.42 29.02 -10.79
C GLU A 289 -10.70 29.53 -9.37
N VAL A 290 -9.75 29.40 -8.45
CA VAL A 290 -9.89 29.94 -7.09
C VAL A 290 -10.01 31.47 -7.09
N ALA A 291 -9.26 32.16 -7.96
CA ALA A 291 -9.35 33.61 -8.08
C ALA A 291 -10.70 34.05 -8.64
N ASP A 292 -11.21 33.34 -9.65
CA ASP A 292 -12.52 33.60 -10.25
C ASP A 292 -13.66 33.31 -9.26
N GLU A 293 -13.62 32.17 -8.54
CA GLU A 293 -14.57 31.81 -7.48
C GLU A 293 -14.62 32.88 -6.38
N GLU A 294 -13.45 33.36 -5.94
CA GLU A 294 -13.36 34.40 -4.93
C GLU A 294 -13.96 35.71 -5.45
N ALA A 295 -13.65 36.11 -6.69
CA ALA A 295 -14.21 37.32 -7.30
C ALA A 295 -15.74 37.27 -7.41
N GLU A 296 -16.27 36.14 -7.91
CA GLU A 296 -17.72 35.90 -8.02
C GLU A 296 -18.40 35.91 -6.65
N TYR A 297 -17.79 35.27 -5.66
CA TYR A 297 -18.37 35.20 -4.31
C TYR A 297 -18.36 36.56 -3.61
N ARG A 298 -17.32 37.37 -3.80
CA ARG A 298 -17.26 38.75 -3.29
C ARG A 298 -18.38 39.61 -3.87
N GLU A 299 -18.61 39.52 -5.17
CA GLU A 299 -19.70 40.24 -5.82
C GLU A 299 -21.06 39.76 -5.29
N TYR A 300 -21.24 38.45 -5.14
CA TYR A 300 -22.45 37.89 -4.54
C TYR A 300 -22.69 38.39 -3.11
N ARG A 301 -21.65 38.43 -2.25
CA ARG A 301 -21.73 39.01 -0.90
C ARG A 301 -22.17 40.47 -0.94
N ARG A 302 -21.64 41.27 -1.87
CA ARG A 302 -22.05 42.66 -2.10
C ARG A 302 -23.54 42.77 -2.44
N THR A 303 -24.07 41.90 -3.32
CA THR A 303 -25.51 41.88 -3.64
C THR A 303 -26.40 41.52 -2.44
N LYS A 304 -25.85 40.80 -1.46
CA LYS A 304 -26.55 40.41 -0.23
C LYS A 304 -26.33 41.40 0.93
N GLY A 305 -25.56 42.46 0.74
CA GLY A 305 -25.21 43.41 1.80
C GLY A 305 -24.31 42.81 2.88
N LEU A 306 -23.61 41.72 2.58
CA LEU A 306 -22.64 41.10 3.49
C LEU A 306 -21.28 41.77 3.31
N PRO A 307 -20.51 41.98 4.40
CA PRO A 307 -19.17 42.56 4.31
C PRO A 307 -18.26 41.69 3.43
N VAL A 308 -17.35 42.30 2.68
CA VAL A 308 -16.36 41.63 1.83
C VAL A 308 -15.00 41.91 2.48
N ASP A 309 -14.25 40.87 2.87
CA ASP A 309 -13.13 41.05 3.80
C ASP A 309 -11.96 41.89 3.24
N SER A 310 -11.29 42.58 4.17
CA SER A 310 -10.36 43.73 4.11
C SER A 310 -10.97 45.11 4.37
N GLU A 311 -12.24 45.37 4.03
CA GLU A 311 -12.92 46.61 4.44
C GLU A 311 -13.40 46.58 5.89
N SER A 312 -13.69 45.39 6.42
CA SER A 312 -14.11 45.16 7.81
C SER A 312 -13.04 45.56 8.83
N GLN A 313 -11.75 45.37 8.56
CA GLN A 313 -10.67 45.78 9.48
C GLN A 313 -10.29 47.27 9.36
N GLN A 314 -10.31 47.84 8.15
CA GLN A 314 -10.09 49.28 7.97
C GLN A 314 -11.24 50.11 8.55
N SER A 315 -12.49 49.69 8.36
CA SER A 315 -13.65 50.38 8.95
C SER A 315 -13.64 50.34 10.49
N LEU A 316 -13.25 49.21 11.10
CA LEU A 316 -13.09 49.10 12.56
C LEU A 316 -11.96 50.00 13.08
N GLN A 317 -10.80 50.03 12.42
CA GLN A 317 -9.68 50.93 12.79
C GLN A 317 -10.04 52.42 12.65
N ILE A 318 -10.76 52.81 11.59
CA ILE A 318 -11.19 54.20 11.39
C ILE A 318 -12.17 54.64 12.49
N VAL A 319 -13.05 53.75 12.93
CA VAL A 319 -13.98 54.04 14.03
C VAL A 319 -13.24 54.20 15.37
N GLU A 320 -12.25 53.35 15.67
CA GLU A 320 -11.46 53.46 16.90
C GLU A 320 -10.58 54.73 16.95
N ILE A 321 -10.06 55.18 15.81
CA ILE A 321 -9.27 56.42 15.73
C ILE A 321 -10.15 57.66 15.96
N ASN A 322 -11.38 57.66 15.44
CA ASN A 322 -12.32 58.78 15.62
C ASN A 322 -12.99 58.80 17.00
N ALA A 323 -12.99 57.68 17.74
CA ALA A 323 -13.53 57.62 19.10
C ALA A 323 -12.54 58.10 20.19
N ASN A 324 -11.25 58.22 19.85
CA ASN A 324 -10.17 58.62 20.75
C ASN A 324 -9.55 60.00 20.39
N GLY A 325 -10.19 60.77 19.50
CA GLY A 325 -9.76 62.11 19.05
C GLY A 325 -10.65 63.23 19.58
#